data_AF-A0A7J9Z3K6-F1
#
_entry.id   AF-A0A7J9Z3K6-F1
#
_cell.length_a   1.000
_cell.length_b   1.000
_cell.length_c   1.000
_cell.angle_alpha   90.00
_cell.angle_beta   90.00
_cell.angle_gamma   90.00
#
_symmetry.space_group_name_H-M   'P 1'
#
loop_
_entity.id
_entity.type
_entity.pdbx_description
1 polymer ?
#
loop_
_entity_poly.entity_id
_entity_poly.type
_entity_poly.pdbx_seq_one_letter_code
_entity_poly.pdbx_strand_id
1 'polypeptide(L)'
;MQARLARPIVIAAGAACVVAAVIVAAVLLPGFTKPTPAGEFKGYTLTTTGGVAGVQHTVEVTADGTALFVDEEPVAGVLPRRSVERQRVLLADRRLAEEGGPRHPDSRCADGFQHTLRVDTLTVSTYACGRTEKTPVFDEIRSLTTKDGLRPLSDDRPEFRGLRAEVRRPRAGIDAAVAIDAAGHVTVDRADSPPERAQLDTGTEDALRLLFAEPLVAPSADSSRSCVPEDTSVYQVTPTGGPTTTVSPCERMTDLRWVARLRILDNAIGA
;
A
#
# COMPACT_ATOMS: atom_id res chain seq x y z
N MET A 1 0.28 -90.96 9.45
CA MET A 1 0.01 -90.71 8.01
C MET A 1 -0.93 -89.52 7.90
N GLN A 2 -0.68 -88.69 6.90
CA GLN A 2 -1.29 -87.39 6.62
C GLN A 2 -2.83 -87.46 6.49
N ALA A 3 -3.52 -86.39 6.90
CA ALA A 3 -4.43 -85.66 6.01
C ALA A 3 -4.90 -84.36 6.68
N ARG A 4 -4.62 -83.26 5.99
CA ARG A 4 -5.10 -81.89 6.23
C ARG A 4 -6.61 -81.84 6.09
N LEU A 5 -7.29 -80.99 6.86
CA LEU A 5 -8.50 -80.31 6.40
C LEU A 5 -8.51 -78.89 6.96
N ALA A 6 -8.42 -77.95 6.02
CA ALA A 6 -8.40 -76.51 6.22
C ALA A 6 -9.76 -76.02 6.71
N ARG A 7 -9.76 -75.13 7.70
CA ARG A 7 -10.94 -74.36 8.10
C ARG A 7 -11.01 -73.08 7.25
N PRO A 8 -12.16 -72.74 6.66
CA PRO A 8 -12.36 -71.42 6.07
C PRO A 8 -12.53 -70.39 7.19
N ILE A 9 -11.68 -69.35 7.16
CA ILE A 9 -11.88 -68.15 7.96
C ILE A 9 -12.85 -67.27 7.16
N VAL A 10 -14.06 -67.12 7.68
CA VAL A 10 -15.03 -66.11 7.24
C VAL A 10 -14.64 -64.81 7.94
N ILE A 11 -13.99 -63.88 7.22
CA ILE A 11 -13.84 -62.49 7.69
C ILE A 11 -14.95 -61.67 7.05
N ALA A 12 -15.96 -61.36 7.85
CA ALA A 12 -16.95 -60.35 7.55
C ALA A 12 -16.30 -58.96 7.68
N ALA A 13 -15.84 -58.40 6.56
CA ALA A 13 -15.46 -56.99 6.47
C ALA A 13 -16.68 -56.18 6.02
N GLY A 14 -17.59 -55.95 6.96
CA GLY A 14 -18.77 -55.10 6.78
C GLY A 14 -18.58 -53.75 7.47
N ALA A 15 -18.87 -52.68 6.74
CA ALA A 15 -19.21 -51.34 7.23
C ALA A 15 -18.11 -50.49 7.87
N ALA A 16 -17.23 -49.93 7.03
CA ALA A 16 -16.54 -48.67 7.32
C ALA A 16 -16.30 -47.88 6.03
N CYS A 17 -17.35 -47.53 5.29
CA CYS A 17 -17.19 -46.75 4.06
C CYS A 17 -18.45 -45.95 3.66
N VAL A 18 -19.06 -45.16 4.56
CA VAL A 18 -20.15 -44.21 4.18
C VAL A 18 -20.18 -42.93 5.05
N VAL A 19 -19.04 -42.36 5.47
CA VAL A 19 -19.03 -41.03 6.15
C VAL A 19 -17.95 -40.07 5.61
N ALA A 20 -17.23 -40.44 4.54
CA ALA A 20 -16.14 -39.62 4.00
C ALA A 20 -16.44 -38.94 2.65
N ALA A 21 -17.73 -38.82 2.25
CA ALA A 21 -18.11 -38.33 0.92
C ALA A 21 -18.99 -37.06 0.90
N VAL A 22 -19.16 -36.35 2.03
CA VAL A 22 -19.94 -35.09 2.07
C VAL A 22 -19.12 -33.87 2.53
N ILE A 23 -17.90 -34.06 3.07
CA ILE A 23 -17.08 -32.92 3.56
C ILE A 23 -16.07 -32.40 2.51
N VAL A 24 -15.82 -33.15 1.42
CA VAL A 24 -14.82 -32.77 0.40
C VAL A 24 -15.42 -32.00 -0.79
N ALA A 25 -16.64 -31.49 -0.67
CA ALA A 25 -17.25 -30.63 -1.70
C ALA A 25 -17.17 -29.12 -1.38
N ALA A 26 -16.80 -28.73 -0.15
CA ALA A 26 -16.77 -27.32 0.26
C ALA A 26 -15.38 -26.64 0.14
N VAL A 27 -14.33 -27.38 -0.22
CA VAL A 27 -12.94 -26.86 -0.21
C VAL A 27 -12.37 -26.55 -1.60
N LEU A 28 -13.12 -26.82 -2.68
CA LEU A 28 -12.60 -26.68 -4.06
C LEU A 28 -13.39 -25.73 -4.97
N LEU A 29 -14.35 -24.97 -4.42
CA LEU A 29 -14.92 -23.83 -5.13
C LEU A 29 -14.23 -22.56 -4.61
N PRO A 30 -13.51 -21.78 -5.44
CA PRO A 30 -13.06 -20.46 -5.04
C PRO A 30 -14.30 -19.67 -4.61
N GLY A 31 -14.34 -19.35 -3.32
CA GLY A 31 -15.49 -18.77 -2.66
C GLY A 31 -15.90 -17.47 -3.31
N PHE A 32 -17.08 -17.48 -3.93
CA PHE A 32 -17.93 -16.30 -4.01
C PHE A 32 -18.51 -16.04 -2.61
N THR A 33 -17.66 -15.78 -1.62
CA THR A 33 -18.12 -15.16 -0.38
C THR A 33 -18.58 -13.78 -0.76
N LYS A 34 -19.89 -13.55 -0.67
CA LYS A 34 -20.50 -12.23 -0.86
C LYS A 34 -19.69 -11.23 -0.03
N PRO A 35 -19.23 -10.10 -0.61
CA PRO A 35 -18.41 -9.14 0.14
C PRO A 35 -19.16 -8.74 1.40
N THR A 36 -18.61 -9.12 2.55
CA THR A 36 -19.13 -8.74 3.86
C THR A 36 -18.87 -7.24 4.02
N PRO A 37 -19.83 -6.44 4.52
CA PRO A 37 -19.56 -5.05 4.85
C PRO A 37 -18.30 -4.96 5.73
N ALA A 38 -17.49 -3.92 5.52
CA ALA A 38 -16.33 -3.66 6.36
C ALA A 38 -16.78 -3.69 7.83
N GLY A 39 -15.98 -4.31 8.70
CA GLY A 39 -16.23 -4.35 10.14
C GLY A 39 -16.13 -2.97 10.78
N GLU A 40 -15.62 -2.89 12.01
CA GLU A 40 -15.30 -1.60 12.62
C GLU A 40 -14.33 -0.80 11.72
N PHE A 41 -14.61 0.48 11.49
CA PHE A 41 -13.81 1.34 10.61
C PHE A 41 -12.40 1.54 11.19
N LYS A 42 -11.42 0.84 10.60
CA LYS A 42 -10.00 0.97 10.97
C LYS A 42 -9.22 1.94 10.09
N GLY A 43 -9.75 2.23 8.90
CA GLY A 43 -9.10 3.01 7.87
C GLY A 43 -9.34 2.41 6.48
N TYR A 44 -8.78 3.03 5.46
CA TYR A 44 -8.80 2.55 4.09
C TYR A 44 -7.59 3.03 3.29
N THR A 45 -7.36 2.37 2.17
CA THR A 45 -6.42 2.81 1.14
C THR A 45 -7.17 3.05 -0.15
N LEU A 46 -6.94 4.18 -0.80
CA LEU A 46 -7.45 4.46 -2.14
C LEU A 46 -6.28 4.65 -3.09
N THR A 47 -6.17 3.79 -4.08
CA THR A 47 -5.14 3.83 -5.12
C THR A 47 -5.76 4.25 -6.45
N THR A 48 -5.14 5.19 -7.14
CA THR A 48 -5.49 5.62 -8.50
C THR A 48 -4.33 5.33 -9.43
N THR A 49 -4.58 4.60 -10.51
CA THR A 49 -3.58 4.27 -11.54
C THR A 49 -4.12 4.52 -12.93
N GLY A 50 -3.28 4.98 -13.86
CA GLY A 50 -3.63 5.05 -15.28
C GLY A 50 -3.39 6.43 -15.90
N GLY A 51 -4.16 6.77 -16.92
CA GLY A 51 -3.91 7.95 -17.74
C GLY A 51 -2.66 7.82 -18.62
N VAL A 52 -2.53 8.74 -19.59
CA VAL A 52 -1.43 8.73 -20.57
C VAL A 52 -0.06 8.90 -19.92
N ALA A 53 0.01 9.66 -18.82
CA ALA A 53 1.24 9.92 -18.08
C ALA A 53 1.64 8.78 -17.13
N GLY A 54 0.84 7.71 -17.00
CA GLY A 54 1.13 6.62 -16.06
C GLY A 54 1.02 7.05 -14.59
N VAL A 55 -0.05 7.79 -14.27
CA VAL A 55 -0.34 8.27 -12.91
C VAL A 55 -0.42 7.09 -11.95
N GLN A 56 0.18 7.23 -10.78
CA GLN A 56 0.04 6.31 -9.66
C GLN A 56 0.00 7.10 -8.35
N HIS A 57 -1.20 7.26 -7.79
CA HIS A 57 -1.43 7.96 -6.53
C HIS A 57 -2.03 6.99 -5.53
N THR A 58 -1.60 7.08 -4.27
CA THR A 58 -2.21 6.33 -3.18
C THR A 58 -2.51 7.28 -2.04
N VAL A 59 -3.66 7.11 -1.41
CA VAL A 59 -3.96 7.76 -0.15
C VAL A 59 -4.30 6.71 0.89
N GLU A 60 -3.67 6.80 2.04
CA GLU A 60 -3.96 6.00 3.22
C GLU A 60 -4.70 6.89 4.23
N VAL A 61 -5.82 6.41 4.76
CA VAL A 61 -6.61 7.13 5.75
C VAL A 61 -6.87 6.20 6.93
N THR A 62 -6.54 6.63 8.13
CA THR A 62 -6.76 5.88 9.37
C THR A 62 -8.14 6.18 9.97
N ALA A 63 -8.53 5.43 11.01
CA ALA A 63 -9.82 5.59 11.68
C ALA A 63 -10.06 7.00 12.27
N ASP A 64 -9.00 7.69 12.70
CA ASP A 64 -9.06 9.03 13.29
C ASP A 64 -9.05 10.16 12.25
N GLY A 65 -8.93 9.83 10.97
CA GLY A 65 -8.92 10.78 9.87
C GLY A 65 -7.52 11.29 9.48
N THR A 66 -6.46 10.76 10.08
CA THR A 66 -5.10 10.98 9.58
C THR A 66 -4.99 10.43 8.16
N ALA A 67 -4.58 11.27 7.23
CA ALA A 67 -4.43 10.94 5.83
C ALA A 67 -2.98 11.16 5.38
N LEU A 68 -2.47 10.20 4.61
CA LEU A 68 -1.16 10.26 3.95
C LEU A 68 -1.37 10.08 2.46
N PHE A 69 -1.10 11.13 1.69
CA PHE A 69 -1.10 11.10 0.23
C PHE A 69 0.31 10.77 -0.25
N VAL A 70 0.40 9.72 -1.06
CA VAL A 70 1.60 9.20 -1.69
C VAL A 70 1.44 9.35 -3.20
N ASP A 71 1.94 10.47 -3.71
CA ASP A 71 2.00 10.77 -5.14
C ASP A 71 3.31 11.50 -5.48
N GLU A 72 3.32 12.42 -6.45
CA GLU A 72 4.51 13.22 -6.82
C GLU A 72 4.88 14.25 -5.74
N GLU A 73 3.90 14.70 -4.96
CA GLU A 73 4.06 15.67 -3.87
C GLU A 73 3.42 15.09 -2.59
N PRO A 74 4.12 14.17 -1.90
CA PRO A 74 3.56 13.51 -0.73
C PRO A 74 3.21 14.49 0.38
N VAL A 75 2.02 14.36 0.93
CA VAL A 75 1.52 15.25 1.99
C VAL A 75 0.73 14.45 3.02
N ALA A 76 0.88 14.82 4.29
CA ALA A 76 0.06 14.29 5.36
C ALA A 76 -0.74 15.38 6.08
N GLY A 77 -1.82 14.97 6.71
CA GLY A 77 -2.63 15.83 7.55
C GLY A 77 -3.85 15.10 8.12
N VAL A 78 -4.76 15.86 8.73
CA VAL A 78 -6.02 15.33 9.26
C VAL A 78 -7.18 15.83 8.40
N LEU A 79 -8.00 14.90 7.93
CA LEU A 79 -9.24 15.23 7.25
C LEU A 79 -10.20 16.02 8.17
N PRO A 80 -11.09 16.85 7.61
CA PRO A 80 -12.13 17.50 8.39
C PRO A 80 -13.00 16.48 9.10
N ARG A 81 -13.34 16.72 10.37
CA ARG A 81 -14.14 15.79 11.20
C ARG A 81 -15.44 15.35 10.52
N ARG A 82 -16.14 16.27 9.86
CA ARG A 82 -17.36 15.99 9.09
C ARG A 82 -17.12 15.00 7.94
N SER A 83 -15.96 15.07 7.29
CA SER A 83 -15.58 14.17 6.20
C SER A 83 -15.33 12.76 6.75
N VAL A 84 -14.62 12.66 7.87
CA VAL A 84 -14.35 11.37 8.56
C VAL A 84 -15.64 10.71 9.02
N GLU A 85 -16.54 11.48 9.67
CA GLU A 85 -17.84 10.97 10.11
C GLU A 85 -18.69 10.49 8.93
N ARG A 86 -18.67 11.22 7.80
CA ARG A 86 -19.38 10.81 6.59
C ARG A 86 -18.76 9.58 5.93
N GLN A 87 -17.43 9.49 5.86
CA GLN A 87 -16.70 8.33 5.35
C GLN A 87 -17.02 7.07 6.16
N ARG A 88 -17.08 7.14 7.49
CA ARG A 88 -17.48 6.01 8.34
C ARG A 88 -18.84 5.44 7.94
N VAL A 89 -19.81 6.31 7.65
CA VAL A 89 -21.15 5.90 7.19
C VAL A 89 -21.07 5.25 5.80
N LEU A 90 -20.34 5.84 4.86
CA LEU A 90 -20.23 5.35 3.49
C LEU A 90 -19.50 4.02 3.39
N LEU A 91 -18.44 3.82 4.18
CA LEU A 91 -17.63 2.60 4.21
C LEU A 91 -18.37 1.41 4.83
N ALA A 92 -19.34 1.69 5.70
CA ALA A 92 -20.26 0.70 6.27
C ALA A 92 -21.50 0.46 5.39
N ASP A 93 -21.72 1.25 4.34
CA ASP A 93 -22.88 1.13 3.46
C ASP A 93 -22.76 -0.14 2.59
N ARG A 94 -23.77 -1.00 2.64
CA ARG A 94 -23.80 -2.24 1.83
C ARG A 94 -23.73 -1.97 0.33
N ARG A 95 -24.20 -0.81 -0.12
CA ARG A 95 -24.12 -0.38 -1.52
C ARG A 95 -22.68 -0.26 -2.01
N LEU A 96 -21.72 0.06 -1.14
CA LEU A 96 -20.30 0.11 -1.52
C LEU A 96 -19.79 -1.25 -2.01
N ALA A 97 -20.20 -2.32 -1.32
CA ALA A 97 -19.84 -3.68 -1.71
C ALA A 97 -20.52 -4.11 -3.02
N GLU A 98 -21.71 -3.58 -3.31
CA GLU A 98 -22.44 -3.80 -4.58
C GLU A 98 -21.84 -3.00 -5.75
N GLU A 99 -21.25 -1.83 -5.46
CA GLU A 99 -20.45 -1.04 -6.41
C GLU A 99 -19.12 -1.74 -6.75
N GLY A 100 -18.63 -2.63 -5.88
CA GLY A 100 -17.45 -3.45 -6.10
C GLY A 100 -17.71 -4.71 -6.94
N GLY A 101 -16.76 -5.01 -7.83
CA GLY A 101 -16.73 -6.24 -8.61
C GLY A 101 -15.85 -6.08 -9.86
N PRO A 102 -15.46 -7.18 -10.54
CA PRO A 102 -14.77 -7.12 -11.82
C PRO A 102 -15.73 -6.59 -12.89
N ARG A 103 -15.92 -5.28 -12.92
CA ARG A 103 -16.58 -4.58 -14.01
C ARG A 103 -15.46 -4.19 -14.97
N HIS A 104 -15.10 -5.14 -15.82
CA HIS A 104 -14.27 -4.78 -16.96
C HIS A 104 -15.13 -3.90 -17.86
N PRO A 105 -14.76 -2.63 -18.07
CA PRO A 105 -15.49 -1.83 -19.04
C PRO A 105 -15.38 -2.54 -20.39
N ASP A 106 -16.49 -2.66 -21.11
CA ASP A 106 -16.53 -3.28 -22.44
C ASP A 106 -15.54 -2.59 -23.42
N SER A 107 -15.12 -1.37 -23.10
CA SER A 107 -14.05 -0.63 -23.75
C SER A 107 -13.03 -0.10 -22.73
N ARG A 108 -11.79 -0.57 -22.80
CA ARG A 108 -10.65 0.09 -22.13
C ARG A 108 -10.15 1.22 -23.01
N CYS A 109 -9.82 2.34 -22.40
CA CYS A 109 -9.31 3.50 -23.10
C CYS A 109 -7.85 3.71 -22.76
N ALA A 110 -7.10 4.27 -23.72
CA ALA A 110 -5.67 4.53 -23.54
C ALA A 110 -5.39 5.49 -22.36
N ASP A 111 -6.35 6.35 -22.03
CA ASP A 111 -6.28 7.39 -21.01
C ASP A 111 -7.13 7.09 -19.76
N GLY A 112 -7.67 5.88 -19.62
CA GLY A 112 -8.55 5.56 -18.50
C GLY A 112 -7.81 5.44 -17.16
N PHE A 113 -8.54 5.70 -16.08
CA PHE A 113 -8.04 5.60 -14.71
C PHE A 113 -8.75 4.45 -13.98
N GLN A 114 -7.96 3.60 -13.32
CA GLN A 114 -8.44 2.62 -12.37
C GLN A 114 -8.32 3.20 -10.96
N HIS A 115 -9.41 3.14 -10.20
CA HIS A 115 -9.42 3.47 -8.78
C HIS A 115 -9.69 2.20 -7.99
N THR A 116 -8.93 1.96 -6.93
CA THR A 116 -9.05 0.78 -6.06
C THR A 116 -9.12 1.24 -4.62
N LEU A 117 -10.26 1.04 -3.98
CA LEU A 117 -10.49 1.25 -2.56
C LEU A 117 -10.34 -0.08 -1.82
N ARG A 118 -9.50 -0.10 -0.79
CA ARG A 118 -9.32 -1.24 0.12
C ARG A 118 -9.73 -0.83 1.53
N VAL A 119 -10.62 -1.61 2.14
CA VAL A 119 -11.14 -1.40 3.49
C VAL A 119 -11.13 -2.75 4.20
N ASP A 120 -10.14 -2.99 5.05
CA ASP A 120 -9.91 -4.31 5.65
C ASP A 120 -9.83 -5.41 4.57
N THR A 121 -10.76 -6.37 4.55
CA THR A 121 -10.82 -7.42 3.51
C THR A 121 -11.61 -7.00 2.26
N LEU A 122 -12.37 -5.90 2.31
CA LEU A 122 -13.17 -5.43 1.19
C LEU A 122 -12.28 -4.70 0.18
N THR A 123 -12.35 -5.10 -1.09
CA THR A 123 -11.72 -4.38 -2.21
C THR A 123 -12.79 -3.99 -3.22
N VAL A 124 -12.86 -2.70 -3.54
CA VAL A 124 -13.77 -2.12 -4.53
C VAL A 124 -12.92 -1.44 -5.60
N SER A 125 -13.11 -1.84 -6.85
CA SER A 125 -12.37 -1.26 -7.97
C SER A 125 -13.33 -0.66 -8.98
N THR A 126 -13.05 0.56 -9.42
CA THR A 126 -13.80 1.26 -10.47
C THR A 126 -12.84 1.66 -11.59
N TYR A 127 -13.38 1.80 -12.80
CA TYR A 127 -12.61 2.28 -13.95
C TYR A 127 -13.34 3.45 -14.59
N ALA A 128 -12.66 4.57 -14.69
CA ALA A 128 -13.14 5.79 -15.32
C ALA A 128 -12.53 5.92 -16.71
N CYS A 129 -13.38 5.79 -17.74
CA CYS A 129 -13.08 6.27 -19.08
C CYS A 129 -14.35 6.82 -19.74
N GLY A 130 -14.50 8.14 -19.79
CA GLY A 130 -15.54 8.86 -20.54
C GLY A 130 -16.98 8.66 -20.03
N ARG A 131 -17.49 7.43 -20.08
CA ARG A 131 -18.77 7.00 -19.48
C ARG A 131 -18.47 6.10 -18.29
N THR A 132 -18.29 6.72 -17.13
CA THR A 132 -18.14 5.97 -15.88
C THR A 132 -19.48 5.40 -15.48
N GLU A 133 -19.49 4.13 -15.08
CA GLU A 133 -20.63 3.55 -14.40
C GLU A 133 -20.91 4.29 -13.10
N LYS A 134 -22.18 4.44 -12.72
CA LYS A 134 -22.52 5.20 -11.52
C LYS A 134 -22.08 4.43 -10.27
N THR A 135 -21.07 4.94 -9.58
CA THR A 135 -20.59 4.45 -8.29
C THR A 135 -20.71 5.54 -7.22
N PRO A 136 -21.93 5.97 -6.88
CA PRO A 136 -22.16 7.15 -6.06
C PRO A 136 -21.52 7.08 -4.67
N VAL A 137 -21.49 5.90 -4.03
CA VAL A 137 -20.87 5.75 -2.70
C VAL A 137 -19.35 5.86 -2.81
N PHE A 138 -18.75 5.16 -3.78
CA PHE A 138 -17.31 5.24 -4.05
C PHE A 138 -16.87 6.67 -4.42
N ASP A 139 -17.62 7.34 -5.29
CA ASP A 139 -17.35 8.70 -5.73
C ASP A 139 -17.44 9.69 -4.58
N GLU A 140 -18.40 9.50 -3.67
CA GLU A 140 -18.51 10.33 -2.47
C GLU A 140 -17.29 10.12 -1.55
N ILE A 141 -16.88 8.87 -1.28
CA ILE A 141 -15.66 8.57 -0.50
C ILE A 141 -14.45 9.27 -1.11
N ARG A 142 -14.26 9.16 -2.44
CA ARG A 142 -13.15 9.79 -3.16
C ARG A 142 -13.20 11.32 -3.04
N SER A 143 -14.36 11.94 -3.21
CA SER A 143 -14.49 13.40 -3.11
C SER A 143 -14.28 13.94 -1.70
N LEU A 144 -14.47 13.12 -0.67
CA LEU A 144 -14.12 13.45 0.72
C LEU A 144 -12.64 13.23 1.04
N THR A 145 -11.88 12.62 0.12
CA THR A 145 -10.46 12.28 0.27
C THR A 145 -9.59 13.18 -0.62
N THR A 146 -9.58 14.47 -0.30
CA THR A 146 -8.80 15.48 -1.05
C THR A 146 -7.64 16.00 -0.21
N LYS A 147 -6.55 16.38 -0.88
CA LYS A 147 -5.47 17.15 -0.25
C LYS A 147 -5.98 18.52 0.22
N ASP A 148 -6.88 19.11 -0.56
CA ASP A 148 -7.52 20.38 -0.25
C ASP A 148 -8.33 20.26 1.04
N GLY A 149 -7.94 21.02 2.07
CA GLY A 149 -8.61 21.03 3.36
C GLY A 149 -8.04 20.06 4.41
N LEU A 150 -6.90 19.42 4.14
CA LEU A 150 -6.10 18.80 5.20
C LEU A 150 -5.72 19.85 6.24
N ARG A 151 -5.99 19.53 7.50
CA ARG A 151 -5.44 20.27 8.64
C ARG A 151 -4.07 19.70 8.98
N PRO A 152 -3.13 20.52 9.49
CA PRO A 152 -1.87 20.00 10.02
C PRO A 152 -2.13 18.94 11.09
N LEU A 153 -1.19 18.00 11.24
CA LEU A 153 -1.22 17.07 12.36
C LEU A 153 -1.04 17.86 13.67
N SER A 154 -1.81 17.52 14.72
CA SER A 154 -1.71 18.16 16.05
C SER A 154 -0.32 17.94 16.67
N ASP A 155 0.13 18.83 17.56
CA ASP A 155 1.48 18.83 18.17
C ASP A 155 1.87 17.56 18.94
N ASP A 156 0.94 16.65 19.24
CA ASP A 156 1.21 15.33 19.85
C ASP A 156 1.88 14.34 18.87
N ARG A 157 2.68 14.84 17.93
CA ARG A 157 3.28 14.06 16.86
C ARG A 157 4.36 13.13 17.42
N PRO A 158 4.57 11.94 16.80
CA PRO A 158 5.79 11.19 17.03
C PRO A 158 6.99 12.07 16.68
N GLU A 159 7.95 12.15 17.61
CA GLU A 159 9.18 12.91 17.39
C GLU A 159 9.90 12.38 16.15
N PHE A 160 10.17 13.28 15.20
CA PHE A 160 10.99 12.93 14.05
C PHE A 160 12.44 12.82 14.52
N ARG A 161 13.03 11.62 14.43
CA ARG A 161 14.40 11.39 14.91
C ARG A 161 15.47 11.83 13.90
N GLY A 162 15.07 12.43 12.79
CA GLY A 162 15.97 12.67 11.66
C GLY A 162 16.23 11.40 10.84
N LEU A 163 16.68 11.62 9.61
CA LEU A 163 16.94 10.60 8.61
C LEU A 163 18.25 10.94 7.90
N ARG A 164 19.09 9.93 7.65
CA ARG A 164 20.18 10.06 6.70
C ARG A 164 19.99 9.04 5.58
N ALA A 165 19.98 9.50 4.34
CA ALA A 165 19.91 8.66 3.17
C ALA A 165 21.12 8.95 2.27
N GLU A 166 21.85 7.90 1.90
CA GLU A 166 22.84 7.97 0.83
C GLU A 166 22.18 7.51 -0.46
N VAL A 167 22.21 8.37 -1.47
CA VAL A 167 21.63 8.13 -2.79
C VAL A 167 22.78 7.99 -3.77
N ARG A 168 22.90 6.80 -4.36
CA ARG A 168 23.84 6.55 -5.46
C ARG A 168 23.04 6.33 -6.74
N ARG A 169 23.19 7.24 -7.71
CA ARG A 169 22.60 7.11 -9.05
C ARG A 169 23.70 6.77 -10.07
N PRO A 170 23.88 5.48 -10.44
CA PRO A 170 25.00 5.03 -11.27
C PRO A 170 25.09 5.74 -12.63
N ARG A 171 23.96 6.01 -13.28
CA ARG A 171 23.92 6.60 -14.63
C ARG A 171 24.13 8.10 -14.69
N ALA A 172 23.77 8.82 -13.63
CA ALA A 172 23.88 10.27 -13.60
C ALA A 172 25.24 10.73 -13.05
N GLY A 173 26.05 9.80 -12.51
CA GLY A 173 27.26 10.13 -11.76
C GLY A 173 26.96 10.95 -10.50
N ILE A 174 25.70 10.90 -10.02
CA ILE A 174 25.26 11.66 -8.85
C ILE A 174 25.39 10.74 -7.65
N ASP A 175 26.44 10.98 -6.86
CA ASP A 175 26.55 10.52 -5.50
C ASP A 175 26.18 11.70 -4.59
N ALA A 176 25.04 11.56 -3.90
CA ALA A 176 24.54 12.58 -2.98
C ALA A 176 24.18 11.94 -1.64
N ALA A 177 24.58 12.57 -0.55
CA ALA A 177 24.06 12.26 0.78
C ALA A 177 22.99 13.28 1.14
N VAL A 178 21.79 12.79 1.45
CA VAL A 178 20.68 13.60 1.95
C VAL A 178 20.55 13.34 3.43
N ALA A 179 20.63 14.39 4.24
CA ALA A 179 20.34 14.33 5.66
C ALA A 179 19.13 15.22 5.95
N ILE A 180 18.17 14.70 6.71
CA ILE A 180 17.02 15.44 7.22
C ILE A 180 17.14 15.43 8.74
N ASP A 181 17.31 16.58 9.38
CA ASP A 181 17.41 16.65 10.83
C ASP A 181 16.03 16.55 11.52
N ALA A 182 16.01 16.47 12.84
CA ALA A 182 14.78 16.40 13.62
C ALA A 182 13.85 17.62 13.46
N ALA A 183 14.38 18.75 13.00
CA ALA A 183 13.65 19.98 12.74
C ALA A 183 13.17 20.10 11.28
N GLY A 184 13.38 19.06 10.45
CA GLY A 184 12.96 19.04 9.06
C GLY A 184 13.87 19.81 8.11
N HIS A 185 15.08 20.21 8.54
CA HIS A 185 16.06 20.79 7.63
C HIS A 185 16.68 19.68 6.78
N VAL A 186 16.62 19.86 5.47
CA VAL A 186 17.28 19.01 4.49
C VAL A 186 18.64 19.58 4.20
N THR A 187 19.67 18.75 4.27
CA THR A 187 21.00 19.02 3.74
C THR A 187 21.30 18.03 2.63
N VAL A 188 21.65 18.54 1.45
CA VAL A 188 22.10 17.74 0.31
C VAL A 188 23.59 17.98 0.12
N ASP A 189 24.38 16.93 0.32
CA ASP A 189 25.82 16.94 0.15
C ASP A 189 26.18 16.17 -1.13
N ARG A 190 26.77 16.85 -2.11
CA ARG A 190 27.21 16.25 -3.38
C ARG A 190 28.73 16.39 -3.46
N ALA A 191 29.41 15.39 -4.01
CA ALA A 191 30.88 15.30 -3.97
C ALA A 191 31.62 16.57 -4.47
N ASP A 192 31.03 17.28 -5.43
CA ASP A 192 31.65 18.42 -6.13
C ASP A 192 31.00 19.78 -5.84
N SER A 193 30.11 19.89 -4.85
CA SER A 193 29.43 21.15 -4.51
C SER A 193 29.36 21.40 -3.00
N PRO A 194 29.33 22.66 -2.55
CA PRO A 194 29.03 22.94 -1.15
C PRO A 194 27.64 22.38 -0.78
N PRO A 195 27.44 21.98 0.48
CA PRO A 195 26.18 21.40 0.92
C PRO A 195 25.06 22.45 0.81
N GLU A 196 23.97 22.06 0.14
CA GLU A 196 22.77 22.86 0.01
C GLU A 196 21.83 22.59 1.19
N ARG A 197 21.13 23.62 1.64
CA ARG A 197 20.17 23.52 2.75
C ARG A 197 18.81 24.06 2.35
N ALA A 198 17.78 23.30 2.66
CA ALA A 198 16.38 23.68 2.45
C ALA A 198 15.54 23.30 3.68
N GLN A 199 14.42 23.99 3.85
CA GLN A 199 13.40 23.64 4.84
C GLN A 199 12.27 22.90 4.12
N LEU A 200 11.84 21.76 4.66
CA LEU A 200 10.62 21.10 4.18
C LEU A 200 9.38 21.90 4.57
N ASP A 201 8.36 21.89 3.71
CA ASP A 201 7.05 22.36 4.14
C ASP A 201 6.46 21.42 5.19
N THR A 202 5.54 21.95 6.01
CA THR A 202 4.95 21.22 7.13
C THR A 202 4.24 19.93 6.70
N GLY A 203 3.63 19.92 5.51
CA GLY A 203 2.93 18.76 4.98
C GLY A 203 3.87 17.61 4.61
N THR A 204 5.01 17.93 3.99
CA THR A 204 6.07 16.96 3.67
C THR A 204 6.76 16.46 4.95
N GLU A 205 7.02 17.33 5.91
CA GLU A 205 7.59 16.96 7.21
C GLU A 205 6.68 15.98 7.96
N ASP A 206 5.37 16.24 7.98
CA ASP A 206 4.37 15.36 8.56
C ASP A 206 4.27 14.03 7.79
N ALA A 207 4.40 14.04 6.47
CA ALA A 207 4.44 12.82 5.68
C ALA A 207 5.65 11.96 6.03
N LEU A 208 6.84 12.56 6.17
CA LEU A 208 8.04 11.85 6.64
C LEU A 208 7.82 11.27 8.03
N ARG A 209 7.27 12.06 8.97
CA ARG A 209 6.96 11.56 10.32
C ARG A 209 6.08 10.32 10.28
N LEU A 210 4.96 10.35 9.55
CA LEU A 210 4.07 9.20 9.43
C LEU A 210 4.75 8.01 8.76
N LEU A 211 5.48 8.27 7.68
CA LEU A 211 6.23 7.23 6.97
C LEU A 211 7.27 6.58 7.87
N PHE A 212 7.95 7.30 8.77
CA PHE A 212 9.03 6.78 9.61
C PHE A 212 8.61 6.43 11.06
N ALA A 213 7.37 6.72 11.47
CA ALA A 213 6.85 6.36 12.78
C ALA A 213 6.70 4.85 12.97
N GLU A 214 6.47 4.11 11.87
CA GLU A 214 6.45 2.66 11.91
C GLU A 214 7.87 2.09 11.76
N PRO A 215 8.25 1.11 12.59
CA PRO A 215 9.55 0.48 12.49
C PRO A 215 9.72 -0.12 11.09
N LEU A 216 10.90 0.10 10.50
CA LEU A 216 11.29 -0.52 9.24
C LEU A 216 11.31 -2.05 9.44
N VAL A 217 10.22 -2.72 9.07
CA VAL A 217 10.24 -4.17 8.95
C VAL A 217 11.07 -4.47 7.71
N ALA A 218 12.29 -4.97 7.92
CA ALA A 218 13.10 -5.50 6.83
C ALA A 218 12.26 -6.58 6.11
N PRO A 219 12.16 -6.55 4.77
CA PRO A 219 11.42 -7.58 4.07
C PRO A 219 12.04 -8.94 4.38
N SER A 220 11.21 -9.98 4.44
CA SER A 220 11.69 -11.35 4.50
C SER A 220 12.58 -11.64 3.29
N ALA A 221 13.77 -12.21 3.50
CA ALA A 221 14.73 -12.52 2.45
C ALA A 221 14.22 -13.42 1.31
N ASP A 222 13.01 -13.99 1.44
CA ASP A 222 12.40 -14.90 0.47
C ASP A 222 11.83 -14.23 -0.81
N SER A 223 11.79 -12.89 -0.91
CA SER A 223 11.29 -12.20 -2.11
C SER A 223 12.34 -11.94 -3.20
N SER A 224 13.55 -12.51 -3.08
CA SER A 224 14.66 -12.33 -4.02
C SER A 224 14.44 -13.05 -5.36
N ARG A 225 13.49 -12.61 -6.18
CA ARG A 225 13.49 -12.93 -7.61
C ARG A 225 14.34 -11.89 -8.33
N SER A 226 15.33 -12.39 -9.07
CA SER A 226 16.32 -11.65 -9.85
C SER A 226 15.69 -10.71 -10.88
N CYS A 227 15.42 -9.48 -10.49
CA CYS A 227 15.21 -8.36 -11.39
C CYS A 227 16.38 -7.39 -11.17
N VAL A 228 17.43 -7.54 -11.97
CA VAL A 228 18.49 -6.52 -12.10
C VAL A 228 18.30 -5.89 -13.47
N PRO A 229 17.52 -4.81 -13.61
CA PRO A 229 17.80 -3.84 -14.66
C PRO A 229 19.12 -3.13 -14.29
N GLU A 230 20.01 -2.96 -15.26
CA GLU A 230 21.33 -2.32 -15.09
C GLU A 230 21.24 -0.81 -14.72
N ASP A 231 20.02 -0.28 -14.46
CA ASP A 231 19.69 1.15 -14.46
C ASP A 231 19.05 1.69 -13.18
N THR A 232 18.98 0.89 -12.13
CA THR A 232 18.27 1.30 -10.91
C THR A 232 19.18 1.99 -9.89
N SER A 233 18.77 3.18 -9.44
CA SER A 233 19.35 3.89 -8.29
C SER A 233 19.33 3.01 -7.05
N VAL A 234 20.42 2.96 -6.27
CA VAL A 234 20.45 2.24 -4.99
C VAL A 234 20.39 3.25 -3.86
N TYR A 235 19.45 3.07 -2.94
CA TYR A 235 19.27 3.94 -1.79
C TYR A 235 19.73 3.21 -0.53
N GLN A 236 20.61 3.82 0.26
CA GLN A 236 20.96 3.36 1.59
C GLN A 236 20.35 4.31 2.61
N VAL A 237 19.31 3.87 3.30
CA VAL A 237 18.57 4.71 4.25
C VAL A 237 18.93 4.28 5.66
N THR A 238 19.44 5.22 6.45
CA THR A 238 19.85 5.04 7.85
C THR A 238 19.08 6.03 8.72
N PRO A 239 18.03 5.60 9.45
CA PRO A 239 17.43 6.42 10.48
C PRO A 239 18.49 6.81 11.52
N THR A 240 18.40 8.01 12.10
CA THR A 240 19.34 8.41 13.17
C THR A 240 19.24 7.44 14.34
N GLY A 241 20.34 6.75 14.67
CA GLY A 241 20.38 5.75 15.72
C GLY A 241 19.74 4.39 15.38
N GLY A 242 19.39 4.16 14.11
CA GLY A 242 18.82 2.90 13.60
C GLY A 242 19.75 2.13 12.67
N PRO A 243 19.36 0.90 12.27
CA PRO A 243 20.12 0.12 11.29
C PRO A 243 20.00 0.70 9.87
N THR A 244 21.09 0.61 9.11
CA THR A 244 21.09 0.94 7.67
C THR A 244 20.29 -0.08 6.89
N THR A 245 19.35 0.39 6.07
CA THR A 245 18.56 -0.42 5.14
C THR A 245 18.94 -0.07 3.71
N THR A 246 19.48 -1.03 2.97
CA THR A 246 19.64 -0.90 1.52
C THR A 246 18.33 -1.20 0.83
N VAL A 247 17.91 -0.32 -0.07
CA VAL A 247 16.67 -0.43 -0.84
C VAL A 247 17.02 -0.42 -2.32
N SER A 248 16.74 -1.54 -2.99
CA SER A 248 16.75 -1.63 -4.44
C SER A 248 15.33 -1.33 -4.97
N PRO A 249 15.18 -0.48 -6.00
CA PRO A 249 13.87 -0.13 -6.57
C PRO A 249 13.10 -1.35 -7.08
N CYS A 250 13.79 -2.39 -7.55
CA CYS A 250 13.17 -3.59 -8.09
C CYS A 250 12.56 -4.52 -7.04
N GLU A 251 13.01 -4.44 -5.80
CA GLU A 251 12.58 -5.37 -4.75
C GLU A 251 11.26 -4.91 -4.09
N ARG A 252 10.85 -3.64 -4.26
CA ARG A 252 9.79 -3.03 -3.43
C ARG A 252 8.90 -1.98 -4.11
N MET A 253 8.73 -2.03 -5.42
CA MET A 253 7.69 -1.25 -6.12
C MET A 253 6.25 -1.58 -5.67
N THR A 254 6.05 -2.63 -4.85
CA THR A 254 4.77 -2.97 -4.23
C THR A 254 4.52 -2.25 -2.91
N ASP A 255 5.56 -1.76 -2.22
CA ASP A 255 5.40 -1.00 -0.98
C ASP A 255 5.39 0.50 -1.28
N LEU A 256 4.18 1.04 -1.38
CA LEU A 256 3.92 2.42 -1.76
C LEU A 256 4.54 3.42 -0.76
N ARG A 257 4.70 3.05 0.52
CA ARG A 257 5.36 3.90 1.50
C ARG A 257 6.85 4.08 1.21
N TRP A 258 7.53 3.04 0.72
CA TRP A 258 8.91 3.17 0.26
C TRP A 258 9.00 4.06 -0.98
N VAL A 259 8.10 3.91 -1.94
CA VAL A 259 8.03 4.81 -3.11
C VAL A 259 7.82 6.25 -2.68
N ALA A 260 6.94 6.51 -1.70
CA ALA A 260 6.73 7.83 -1.11
C ALA A 260 8.03 8.42 -0.55
N ARG A 261 8.74 7.64 0.29
CA ARG A 261 10.02 8.06 0.89
C ARG A 261 11.06 8.39 -0.17
N LEU A 262 11.20 7.53 -1.19
CA LEU A 262 12.16 7.75 -2.28
C LEU A 262 11.82 8.99 -3.10
N ARG A 263 10.54 9.24 -3.37
CA ARG A 263 10.10 10.46 -4.07
C ARG A 263 10.37 11.74 -3.28
N ILE A 264 10.13 11.73 -1.97
CA ILE A 264 10.50 12.88 -1.11
C ILE A 264 12.00 13.14 -1.20
N LEU A 265 12.82 12.08 -1.16
CA LEU A 265 14.27 12.20 -1.32
C LEU A 265 14.67 12.69 -2.72
N ASP A 266 14.05 12.18 -3.78
CA ASP A 266 14.36 12.58 -5.16
C ASP A 266 13.98 14.05 -5.43
N ASN A 267 12.83 14.52 -4.92
CA ASN A 267 12.40 15.92 -4.99
C ASN A 267 13.36 16.83 -4.22
N ALA A 268 13.81 16.39 -3.03
CA ALA A 268 14.78 17.12 -2.23
C ALA A 268 16.16 17.25 -2.91
N ILE A 269 16.56 16.29 -3.75
CA ILE A 269 17.83 16.34 -4.50
C ILE A 269 17.73 17.21 -5.75
N GLY A 270 16.55 17.27 -6.37
CA GLY A 270 16.29 18.01 -7.61
C GLY A 270 15.94 19.49 -7.44
N ALA A 271 15.59 19.90 -6.22
CA ALA A 271 15.44 21.30 -5.80
C ALA A 271 16.80 21.95 -5.49
#